data_AF-F0JJL6-F1
#
_entry.id   AF-F0JJL6-F1
#
_cell.length_a   1.000
_cell.length_b   1.000
_cell.length_c   1.000
_cell.angle_alpha   90.00
_cell.angle_beta   90.00
_cell.angle_gamma   90.00
#
_symmetry.space_group_name_H-M   'P 1'
#
loop_
_entity.id
_entity.type
_entity.pdbx_description
1 polymer ?
#
loop_
_entity_poly.entity_id
_entity_poly.type
_entity_poly.pdbx_seq_one_letter_code
_entity_poly.pdbx_strand_id
1 'polypeptide(L)'
;MFHTTKTFMSLAAAVLLCAALLAACAPKKHPAVIEPLEQVEFFDSASFDKQLSASLAGDYPAVTLVFPAAITLNSIPKRLDNWFSKVAEYGGSVKLVPVSQDKGVFSEVLSMLVAAYDYLKDIALYSPVEDYNALVFYQKGNGIIDKVVFERKEQTQSDN
;
A
#
# COMPACT_ATOMS: atom_id res chain seq x y z
N MET A 1 -61.35 53.61 -7.38
CA MET A 1 -61.90 52.25 -7.55
C MET A 1 -60.76 51.33 -7.96
N PHE A 2 -60.42 50.40 -7.08
CA PHE A 2 -59.41 49.33 -7.09
C PHE A 2 -58.69 48.99 -8.39
N HIS A 3 -57.34 48.96 -8.39
CA HIS A 3 -56.48 48.09 -9.23
C HIS A 3 -55.06 47.99 -8.61
N THR A 4 -54.91 47.39 -7.43
CA THR A 4 -53.60 47.22 -6.78
C THR A 4 -53.52 45.96 -5.93
N THR A 5 -53.66 44.77 -6.52
CA THR A 5 -53.43 43.51 -5.74
C THR A 5 -52.88 42.32 -6.51
N LYS A 6 -52.53 42.42 -7.81
CA LYS A 6 -52.07 41.23 -8.58
C LYS A 6 -50.58 41.19 -8.94
N THR A 7 -49.80 42.24 -8.72
CA THR A 7 -48.38 42.28 -9.13
C THR A 7 -47.40 41.75 -8.08
N PHE A 8 -47.77 41.69 -6.80
CA PHE A 8 -46.83 41.30 -5.75
C PHE A 8 -46.60 39.78 -5.62
N MET A 9 -47.53 38.94 -6.10
CA MET A 9 -47.45 37.49 -5.90
C MET A 9 -46.61 36.77 -6.97
N SER A 10 -46.25 37.44 -8.06
CA SER A 10 -45.50 36.84 -9.18
C SER A 10 -43.99 37.05 -9.07
N LEU A 11 -43.52 38.04 -8.28
CA LEU A 11 -42.09 38.35 -8.15
C LEU A 11 -41.36 37.50 -7.09
N ALA A 12 -42.08 36.99 -6.09
CA ALA A 12 -41.48 36.18 -5.02
C ALA A 12 -41.12 34.75 -5.47
N ALA A 13 -41.87 34.18 -6.42
CA ALA A 13 -41.62 32.83 -6.93
C ALA A 13 -40.42 32.75 -7.89
N ALA A 14 -40.10 33.83 -8.60
CA ALA A 14 -38.99 33.87 -9.55
C ALA A 14 -37.62 34.02 -8.89
N VAL A 15 -37.55 34.68 -7.72
CA VAL A 15 -36.28 34.88 -6.98
C VAL A 15 -35.87 33.64 -6.19
N LEU A 16 -36.84 32.86 -5.67
CA LEU A 16 -36.56 31.61 -4.95
C LEU A 16 -36.11 30.45 -5.85
N LEU A 17 -36.38 30.51 -7.16
CA LEU A 17 -35.95 29.48 -8.11
C LEU A 17 -34.49 29.68 -8.61
N CYS A 18 -33.94 30.91 -8.54
CA CYS A 18 -32.55 31.18 -8.91
C CYS A 18 -31.53 30.82 -7.82
N ALA A 19 -31.94 30.75 -6.55
CA ALA A 19 -31.02 30.43 -5.44
C ALA A 19 -30.68 28.93 -5.36
N ALA A 20 -31.47 28.04 -5.97
CA ALA A 20 -31.26 26.59 -5.92
C ALA A 20 -30.24 26.07 -6.95
N LEU A 21 -29.84 26.87 -7.94
CA LEU A 21 -28.95 26.43 -9.03
C LEU A 21 -27.45 26.70 -8.78
N LEU A 22 -27.10 27.42 -7.72
CA LEU A 22 -25.70 27.77 -7.43
C LEU A 22 -25.00 26.84 -6.42
N ALA A 23 -25.70 25.84 -5.86
CA ALA A 23 -25.10 24.92 -4.88
C ALA A 23 -24.39 23.70 -5.50
N ALA A 24 -24.36 23.56 -6.83
CA ALA A 24 -23.92 22.31 -7.48
C ALA A 24 -22.44 22.25 -7.90
N CYS A 25 -21.67 23.34 -7.74
CA CYS A 25 -20.24 23.35 -8.10
C CYS A 25 -19.35 23.28 -6.85
N ALA A 26 -19.57 22.30 -5.98
CA ALA A 26 -18.51 21.87 -5.09
C ALA A 26 -17.47 21.11 -5.95
N PRO A 27 -16.19 21.53 -6.00
CA PRO A 27 -15.17 20.74 -6.67
C PRO A 27 -15.13 19.38 -5.95
N LYS A 28 -15.54 18.31 -6.64
CA LYS A 28 -15.33 16.95 -6.17
C LYS A 28 -13.83 16.81 -5.99
N LYS A 29 -13.38 16.80 -4.74
CA LYS A 29 -11.99 16.56 -4.37
C LYS A 29 -11.64 15.19 -4.93
N HIS A 30 -11.04 15.15 -6.11
CA HIS A 30 -10.58 13.89 -6.69
C HIS A 30 -9.61 13.31 -5.66
N PRO A 31 -9.88 12.11 -5.12
CA PRO A 31 -8.87 11.47 -4.30
C PRO A 31 -7.60 11.38 -5.15
N ALA A 32 -6.48 11.80 -4.58
CA ALA A 32 -5.19 11.65 -5.25
C ALA A 32 -5.03 10.15 -5.58
N VAL A 33 -4.99 9.85 -6.87
CA VAL A 33 -4.71 8.49 -7.34
C VAL A 33 -3.27 8.21 -6.96
N ILE A 34 -3.05 7.15 -6.19
CA ILE A 34 -1.71 6.70 -5.82
C ILE A 34 -1.23 5.81 -6.97
N GLU A 35 -0.25 6.29 -7.72
CA GLU A 35 0.36 5.54 -8.83
C GLU A 35 1.21 4.38 -8.26
N PRO A 36 1.07 3.14 -8.76
CA PRO A 36 1.90 2.00 -8.40
C PRO A 36 3.38 2.21 -8.75
N LEU A 37 4.30 1.83 -7.86
CA LEU A 37 5.75 1.98 -8.07
C LEU A 37 6.48 0.63 -7.95
N GLU A 38 7.38 0.31 -8.88
CA GLU A 38 8.27 -0.86 -8.74
C GLU A 38 9.25 -0.73 -7.57
N GLN A 39 9.54 0.51 -7.15
CA GLN A 39 10.39 0.82 -6.02
C GLN A 39 9.66 1.75 -5.05
N VAL A 40 9.56 1.33 -3.79
CA VAL A 40 8.91 2.07 -2.71
C VAL A 40 9.96 2.42 -1.66
N GLU A 41 10.01 3.67 -1.22
CA GLU A 41 10.82 4.04 -0.05
C GLU A 41 10.07 3.71 1.24
N PHE A 42 10.77 3.17 2.23
CA PHE A 42 10.19 2.90 3.54
C PHE A 42 10.08 4.18 4.36
N PHE A 43 8.91 4.40 4.94
CA PHE A 43 8.66 5.38 5.99
C PHE A 43 7.62 4.82 6.95
N ASP A 44 7.81 5.01 8.27
CA ASP A 44 6.87 4.47 9.26
C ASP A 44 5.59 5.32 9.34
N SER A 45 4.75 5.22 8.32
CA SER A 45 3.51 5.96 8.22
C SER A 45 2.43 5.19 7.45
N ALA A 46 1.18 5.65 7.55
CA ALA A 46 0.08 5.07 6.78
C ALA A 46 0.16 5.36 5.28
N SER A 47 0.90 6.39 4.84
CA SER A 47 1.09 6.63 3.40
C SER A 47 1.99 5.56 2.78
N PHE A 48 2.93 5.00 3.55
CA PHE A 48 3.77 3.90 3.08
C PHE A 48 2.92 2.67 2.79
N ASP A 49 2.04 2.28 3.72
CA ASP A 49 1.21 1.09 3.50
C ASP A 49 0.33 1.22 2.28
N LYS A 50 -0.25 2.41 2.05
CA LYS A 50 -1.07 2.68 0.87
C LYS A 50 -0.26 2.62 -0.42
N GLN A 51 0.95 3.18 -0.41
CA GLN A 51 1.84 3.13 -1.57
C GLN A 51 2.28 1.68 -1.86
N LEU A 52 2.68 0.93 -0.84
CA LEU A 52 3.09 -0.46 -1.00
C LEU A 52 1.92 -1.33 -1.48
N SER A 53 0.74 -1.18 -0.88
CA SER A 53 -0.49 -1.87 -1.31
C SER A 53 -0.82 -1.59 -2.77
N ALA A 54 -0.84 -0.32 -3.19
CA ALA A 54 -1.08 0.08 -4.58
C ALA A 54 -0.01 -0.47 -5.53
N SER A 55 1.25 -0.50 -5.09
CA SER A 55 2.37 -1.04 -5.88
C SER A 55 2.26 -2.54 -6.09
N LEU A 56 1.93 -3.31 -5.04
CA LEU A 56 1.70 -4.75 -5.13
C LEU A 56 0.46 -5.09 -5.98
N ALA A 57 -0.57 -4.25 -5.92
CA ALA A 57 -1.77 -4.37 -6.76
C ALA A 57 -1.51 -4.00 -8.24
N GLY A 58 -0.36 -3.40 -8.55
CA GLY A 58 0.04 -3.03 -9.91
C GLY A 58 0.58 -4.19 -10.76
N ASP A 59 0.49 -5.43 -10.27
CA ASP A 59 0.92 -6.66 -10.96
C ASP A 59 2.39 -6.72 -11.40
N TYR A 60 3.26 -5.96 -10.73
CA TYR A 60 4.70 -6.04 -10.98
C TYR A 60 5.26 -7.43 -10.63
N PRO A 61 6.23 -7.98 -11.39
CA PRO A 61 6.88 -9.25 -11.05
C PRO A 61 7.60 -9.15 -9.70
N ALA A 62 8.10 -7.96 -9.36
CA ALA A 62 8.67 -7.65 -8.07
C ALA A 62 8.45 -6.18 -7.70
N VAL A 63 8.25 -5.92 -6.39
CA VAL A 63 8.25 -4.59 -5.80
C VAL A 63 9.39 -4.50 -4.79
N THR A 64 10.31 -3.55 -5.00
CA THR A 64 11.48 -3.35 -4.14
C THR A 64 11.24 -2.26 -3.12
N LEU A 65 11.39 -2.58 -1.84
CA LEU A 65 11.43 -1.64 -0.74
C LEU A 65 12.87 -1.24 -0.43
N VAL A 66 13.13 0.08 -0.41
CA VAL A 66 14.42 0.66 -0.01
C VAL A 66 14.30 1.51 1.24
N PHE A 67 15.40 1.63 1.98
CA PHE A 67 15.40 2.25 3.30
C PHE A 67 16.24 3.54 3.29
N PRO A 68 15.63 4.72 3.52
CA PRO A 68 16.38 5.98 3.59
C PRO A 68 17.23 6.09 4.86
N ALA A 69 16.93 5.29 5.88
CA ALA A 69 17.71 5.15 7.10
C ALA A 69 17.99 3.66 7.37
N ALA A 70 19.17 3.35 7.91
CA ALA A 70 19.55 1.98 8.20
C ALA A 70 18.59 1.33 9.20
N ILE A 71 18.07 0.16 8.83
CA ILE A 71 17.33 -0.75 9.72
C ILE A 71 18.07 -2.08 9.80
N THR A 72 17.85 -2.85 10.86
CA THR A 72 18.54 -4.14 11.06
C THR A 72 17.55 -5.27 11.31
N LEU A 73 17.99 -6.51 11.08
CA LEU A 73 17.21 -7.72 11.41
C LEU A 73 16.79 -7.78 12.89
N ASN A 74 17.57 -7.18 13.79
CA ASN A 74 17.27 -7.14 15.23
C ASN A 74 16.31 -6.00 15.61
N SER A 75 15.96 -5.13 14.66
CA SER A 75 15.15 -3.93 14.90
C SER A 75 14.29 -3.63 13.68
N ILE A 76 13.52 -4.63 13.25
CA ILE A 76 12.56 -4.49 12.16
C ILE A 76 11.40 -3.61 12.65
N PRO A 77 11.04 -2.52 11.93
CA PRO A 77 9.88 -1.71 12.28
C PRO A 77 8.60 -2.53 12.28
N LYS A 78 7.75 -2.35 13.29
CA LYS A 78 6.49 -3.09 13.46
C LYS A 78 5.60 -3.08 12.20
N ARG A 79 5.58 -1.96 11.47
CA ARG A 79 4.81 -1.84 10.22
C ARG A 79 5.29 -2.81 9.16
N LEU A 80 6.61 -2.91 8.96
CA LEU A 80 7.20 -3.86 8.02
C LEU A 80 7.01 -5.30 8.49
N ASP A 81 7.13 -5.55 9.78
CA ASP A 81 6.86 -6.86 10.38
C ASP A 81 5.41 -7.31 10.12
N ASN A 82 4.42 -6.42 10.21
CA ASN A 82 3.04 -6.73 9.85
C ASN A 82 2.89 -7.16 8.37
N TRP A 83 3.62 -6.52 7.45
CA TRP A 83 3.62 -6.93 6.04
C TRP A 83 4.21 -8.34 5.89
N PHE A 84 5.28 -8.66 6.62
CA PHE A 84 5.83 -10.02 6.65
C PHE A 84 4.84 -11.02 7.24
N SER A 85 4.11 -10.65 8.28
CA SER A 85 3.10 -11.52 8.89
C SER A 85 2.01 -11.83 7.87
N LYS A 86 1.59 -10.84 7.07
CA LYS A 86 0.58 -11.03 6.03
C LYS A 86 1.08 -11.86 4.86
N VAL A 87 2.34 -11.73 4.46
CA VAL A 87 2.96 -12.66 3.50
C VAL A 87 2.82 -14.10 4.01
N ALA A 88 3.22 -14.36 5.26
CA ALA A 88 3.16 -15.70 5.85
C ALA A 88 1.71 -16.20 6.03
N GLU A 89 0.80 -15.34 6.47
CA GLU A 89 -0.63 -15.65 6.66
C GLU A 89 -1.32 -16.05 5.34
N TYR A 90 -0.97 -15.39 4.23
CA TYR A 90 -1.44 -15.75 2.89
C TYR A 90 -0.60 -16.86 2.23
N GLY A 91 0.17 -17.63 3.00
CA GLY A 91 0.93 -18.78 2.51
C GLY A 91 2.14 -18.44 1.64
N GLY A 92 2.58 -17.18 1.62
CA GLY A 92 3.87 -16.77 1.08
C GLY A 92 5.02 -17.06 2.04
N SER A 93 6.25 -17.01 1.52
CA SER A 93 7.46 -17.20 2.31
C SER A 93 8.17 -15.87 2.54
N VAL A 94 8.71 -15.69 3.75
CA VAL A 94 9.63 -14.60 4.06
C VAL A 94 11.02 -15.19 4.28
N LYS A 95 11.97 -14.82 3.43
CA LYS A 95 13.31 -15.42 3.38
C LYS A 95 14.39 -14.36 3.57
N LEU A 96 15.37 -14.67 4.40
CA LEU A 96 16.57 -13.88 4.59
C LEU A 96 17.61 -14.27 3.55
N VAL A 97 18.18 -13.28 2.86
CA VAL A 97 19.20 -13.47 1.82
C VAL A 97 20.43 -12.62 2.19
N PRO A 98 21.57 -13.25 2.55
CA PRO A 98 22.78 -12.49 2.84
C PRO A 98 23.34 -11.86 1.56
N VAL A 99 23.74 -10.59 1.66
CA VAL A 99 24.49 -9.90 0.62
C VAL A 99 25.97 -10.11 0.91
N SER A 100 26.61 -10.98 0.13
CA SER A 100 28.06 -11.15 0.14
C SER A 100 28.70 -10.11 -0.78
N GLN A 101 29.75 -9.42 -0.33
CA GLN A 101 30.60 -8.61 -1.22
C GLN A 101 31.47 -9.51 -2.12
N ASP A 102 31.69 -10.75 -1.71
CA ASP A 102 32.43 -11.74 -2.46
C ASP A 102 31.53 -12.45 -3.47
N LYS A 103 31.93 -12.40 -4.74
CA LYS A 103 31.26 -13.04 -5.88
C LYS A 103 31.34 -14.56 -5.74
N GLY A 104 30.47 -15.15 -4.93
CA GLY A 104 30.47 -16.59 -4.72
C GLY A 104 29.36 -17.06 -3.81
N VAL A 105 28.28 -17.54 -4.44
CA VAL A 105 27.30 -18.48 -3.87
C VAL A 105 26.37 -17.91 -2.78
N PHE A 106 25.12 -17.63 -3.19
CA PHE A 106 23.95 -17.33 -2.34
C PHE A 106 23.40 -18.59 -1.63
N SER A 107 24.25 -19.39 -0.98
CA SER A 107 23.82 -20.70 -0.46
C SER A 107 22.97 -20.65 0.81
N GLU A 108 22.89 -19.50 1.48
CA GLU A 108 22.26 -19.41 2.80
C GLU A 108 20.98 -18.59 2.72
N VAL A 109 19.94 -19.16 2.13
CA VAL A 109 18.58 -18.61 2.21
C VAL A 109 17.88 -19.23 3.41
N LEU A 110 17.55 -18.41 4.39
CA LEU A 110 16.92 -18.86 5.64
C LEU A 110 15.48 -18.37 5.72
N SER A 111 14.54 -19.24 6.09
CA SER A 111 13.18 -18.81 6.40
C SER A 111 13.16 -17.93 7.65
N MET A 112 12.58 -16.74 7.55
CA MET A 112 12.40 -15.84 8.68
C MET A 112 11.19 -16.31 9.50
N LEU A 113 11.36 -16.44 10.81
CA LEU A 113 10.25 -16.67 11.73
C LEU A 113 9.50 -15.35 11.91
N VAL A 114 8.27 -15.29 11.42
CA VAL A 114 7.42 -14.12 11.56
C VAL A 114 6.39 -14.37 12.65
N ALA A 115 6.24 -13.42 13.57
CA ALA A 115 5.21 -13.49 14.59
C ALA A 115 3.82 -13.32 13.94
N ALA A 116 2.90 -14.23 14.24
CA ALA A 116 1.50 -14.03 13.89
C ALA A 116 0.91 -12.95 14.81
N TYR A 117 0.38 -11.88 14.22
CA TYR A 117 -0.36 -10.85 14.95
C TYR A 117 -1.85 -10.96 14.63
N ASP A 118 -2.69 -11.02 15.66
CA ASP A 118 -4.16 -10.97 15.55
C ASP A 118 -4.65 -9.55 15.20
N TYR A 119 -4.12 -8.97 14.13
CA TYR A 119 -4.48 -7.65 13.67
C TYR A 119 -5.51 -7.73 12.56
N LEU A 120 -6.78 -7.62 12.95
CA LEU A 120 -7.92 -7.45 12.04
C LEU A 120 -7.97 -6.02 11.50
N LYS A 121 -6.91 -5.52 10.86
CA LYS A 121 -7.04 -4.31 10.04
C LYS A 121 -7.05 -4.63 8.57
N ASP A 122 -8.06 -4.04 7.95
CA ASP A 122 -8.18 -3.65 6.55
C ASP A 122 -7.68 -4.73 5.59
N ILE A 123 -8.49 -5.78 5.43
CA ILE A 123 -8.26 -6.86 4.45
C ILE A 123 -7.90 -6.28 3.08
N ALA A 124 -8.56 -5.18 2.67
CA ALA A 124 -8.29 -4.51 1.41
C ALA A 124 -6.89 -3.89 1.30
N LEU A 125 -6.28 -3.46 2.42
CA LEU A 125 -4.93 -2.90 2.42
C LEU A 125 -3.89 -3.98 2.15
N TYR A 126 -4.05 -5.16 2.76
CA TYR A 126 -3.05 -6.22 2.71
C TYR A 126 -3.32 -7.27 1.64
N SER A 127 -4.54 -7.36 1.09
CA SER A 127 -4.88 -8.37 0.07
C SER A 127 -3.92 -8.44 -1.12
N PRO A 128 -3.32 -7.33 -1.62
CA PRO A 128 -2.38 -7.44 -2.74
C PRO A 128 -1.13 -8.28 -2.44
N VAL A 129 -0.77 -8.48 -1.16
CA VAL A 129 0.41 -9.27 -0.79
C VAL A 129 0.17 -10.79 -0.89
N GLU A 130 -1.08 -11.22 -1.07
CA GLU A 130 -1.45 -12.63 -1.25
C GLU A 130 -0.68 -13.29 -2.40
N ASP A 131 -0.33 -12.53 -3.42
CA ASP A 131 0.36 -13.02 -4.61
C ASP A 131 1.90 -13.05 -4.46
N TYR A 132 2.46 -12.70 -3.31
CA TYR A 132 3.90 -12.43 -3.17
C TYR A 132 4.58 -13.26 -2.07
N ASN A 133 5.86 -13.53 -2.30
CA ASN A 133 6.87 -13.86 -1.30
C ASN A 133 7.64 -12.59 -0.90
N ALA A 134 8.39 -12.63 0.19
CA ALA A 134 9.30 -11.55 0.58
C ALA A 134 10.74 -12.06 0.75
N LEU A 135 11.69 -11.36 0.12
CA LEU A 135 13.13 -11.58 0.25
C LEU A 135 13.76 -10.40 0.98
N VAL A 136 14.34 -10.64 2.15
CA VAL A 136 15.00 -9.63 2.98
C VAL A 136 16.51 -9.75 2.77
N PHE A 137 17.07 -8.80 2.03
CA PHE A 137 18.50 -8.77 1.74
C PHE A 137 19.25 -8.07 2.86
N TYR A 138 20.23 -8.74 3.47
CA TYR A 138 20.92 -8.21 4.65
C TYR A 138 22.44 -8.44 4.64
N GLN A 139 23.17 -7.61 5.37
CA GLN A 139 24.62 -7.72 5.53
C GLN A 139 24.97 -8.67 6.69
N LYS A 140 25.71 -9.76 6.41
CA LYS A 140 26.00 -10.85 7.36
C LYS A 140 26.80 -10.44 8.62
N GLY A 141 27.43 -9.26 8.63
CA GLY A 141 28.23 -8.78 9.78
C GLY A 141 27.46 -7.94 10.79
N ASN A 142 26.59 -7.04 10.33
CA ASN A 142 25.89 -6.06 11.18
C ASN A 142 24.36 -6.23 11.15
N GLY A 143 23.84 -7.13 10.31
CA GLY A 143 22.41 -7.37 10.16
C GLY A 143 21.64 -6.21 9.51
N ILE A 144 22.33 -5.23 8.91
CA ILE A 144 21.66 -4.13 8.18
C ILE A 144 20.91 -4.71 6.99
N ILE A 145 19.66 -4.31 6.83
CA ILE A 145 18.82 -4.67 5.70
C ILE A 145 19.10 -3.67 4.57
N ASP A 146 19.58 -4.16 3.43
CA ASP A 146 19.85 -3.33 2.25
C ASP A 146 18.55 -3.00 1.50
N LYS A 147 17.71 -4.02 1.33
CA LYS A 147 16.41 -3.92 0.67
C LYS A 147 15.50 -5.08 1.04
N VAL A 148 14.22 -4.91 0.79
CA VAL A 148 13.26 -6.01 0.78
C VAL A 148 12.65 -6.10 -0.62
N VAL A 149 12.50 -7.30 -1.15
CA VAL A 149 11.84 -7.52 -2.44
C VAL A 149 10.61 -8.38 -2.21
N PHE A 150 9.44 -7.83 -2.54
CA PHE A 150 8.22 -8.61 -2.68
C PHE A 150 8.22 -9.19 -4.09
N GLU A 151 8.35 -10.51 -4.22
CA GLU A 151 8.42 -11.20 -5.51
C GLU A 151 7.16 -12.04 -5.72
N ARG A 152 6.53 -11.94 -6.90
CA ARG A 152 5.32 -12.73 -7.19
C ARG A 152 5.62 -14.23 -7.02
N LYS A 153 4.69 -14.94 -6.41
CA LYS A 153 4.73 -16.41 -6.31
C LYS A 153 4.73 -17.00 -7.72
N GLU A 154 5.56 -18.01 -7.94
CA GLU A 154 5.43 -18.83 -9.15
C GLU A 154 4.02 -19.42 -9.16
N GLN A 155 3.28 -19.20 -10.25
CA GLN A 155 1.99 -19.84 -10.43
C GLN A 155 2.26 -21.33 -10.52
N THR A 156 1.86 -22.11 -9.51
CA THR A 156 1.84 -23.56 -9.64
C THR A 156 0.88 -23.86 -10.80
N GLN A 157 1.44 -24.19 -11.96
CA GLN A 157 0.71 -24.68 -13.12
C GLN A 157 -0.06 -25.92 -12.64
N SER A 158 -1.34 -25.77 -12.33
CA SER A 158 -2.23 -26.89 -12.09
C SER A 158 -2.48 -27.51 -13.47
N ASP A 159 -1.61 -28.42 -13.86
CA ASP A 159 -1.80 -29.24 -15.05
C ASP A 159 -3.12 -30.00 -14.87
N ASN A 160 -4.02 -29.76 -15.82
CA ASN A 160 -5.38 -30.26 -15.91
C ASN A 160 -5.39 -31.64 -16.58
#